data_AF-A0A960Y481-F1
#
_entry.id   AF-A0A960Y481-F1
#
_cell.length_a   1.000
_cell.length_b   1.000
_cell.length_c   1.000
_cell.angle_alpha   90.00
_cell.angle_beta   90.00
_cell.angle_gamma   90.00
#
_symmetry.space_group_name_H-M   'P 1'
#
loop_
_entity.id
_entity.type
_entity.pdbx_description
1 polymer ?
#
loop_
_entity_poly.entity_id
_entity_poly.type
_entity_poly.pdbx_seq_one_letter_code
_entity_poly.pdbx_strand_id
1 'polypeptide(L)'
;SLRAKISSIKKPVEAKKASNLVILSTLGKLRSDEVTERDAKIAALSSLLSHLRQGSKRSCFASYLAINLKNSYLDYCLDDIVALLKKSKLSRTINGISRLILFLPRIADPYHRIEFSLSRSGTVRTPEASAGKVWENEGMIRALKMLNYEDPVQTLKGYCKALPEKRMTTSFAKLMGHFATESAPDEKERALENALFAFSASWTSTLMRSWVNAIAGMAESQANCYFSSSLIKAILSATRQEASAEIEEQFEEALCRVLVERVRFLYDPTVLAEDEEAEGGFVLFETTLEQSKRSYRQIGTQQEFSAFITRCLEEAARRAETEAAYSVSTKETRKHFLKYIGVSSERAEQKKIQPWVSPLGHDSLEIMKVYLERSEITESHVIIPTSAENLLFQLIRLLKTLPQHEKLLLESKPDSLRPVRIVNYHAFCLMPCHPSWREAWKSAHPTRGWVEKELIKPSKRFSRNALDNETQQKVLSSLGLPAENKERIGYAAFRAALLEKRPAQEVDKALFAALPDVRRALAERALHFADTNLQSGLKDLHFCFIYNPGSEKIEIWQIPDGTDQLIPVREELLINGRHWELFLYADDIF
;
A
#
# COMPACT_ATOMS: atom_id res chain seq x y z
N SER A 1 -22.42 9.58 19.10
CA SER A 1 -22.85 8.89 17.86
C SER A 1 -22.01 9.37 16.68
N LEU A 2 -21.81 8.53 15.66
CA LEU A 2 -21.07 8.88 14.44
C LEU A 2 -21.60 10.17 13.77
N ARG A 3 -22.92 10.34 13.73
CA ARG A 3 -23.57 11.55 13.20
C ARG A 3 -23.11 12.83 13.88
N ALA A 4 -22.97 12.81 15.22
CA ALA A 4 -22.50 13.97 15.97
C ALA A 4 -21.04 14.30 15.64
N LYS A 5 -20.18 13.28 15.52
CA LYS A 5 -18.77 13.44 15.12
C LYS A 5 -18.63 14.02 13.70
N ILE A 6 -19.41 13.53 12.73
CA ILE A 6 -19.42 14.10 11.37
C ILE A 6 -19.92 15.54 11.39
N SER A 7 -20.93 15.84 12.19
CA SER A 7 -21.50 17.19 12.29
C SER A 7 -20.53 18.20 12.91
N SER A 8 -19.58 17.75 13.73
CA SER A 8 -18.56 18.58 14.36
C SER A 8 -17.33 18.85 13.48
N ILE A 9 -17.20 18.20 12.32
CA ILE A 9 -16.11 18.46 11.37
C ILE A 9 -16.13 19.93 10.94
N LYS A 10 -14.96 20.55 11.01
CA LYS A 10 -14.71 21.96 10.65
C LYS A 10 -13.83 22.05 9.41
N LYS A 11 -13.92 23.18 8.71
CA LYS A 11 -12.99 23.51 7.64
C LYS A 11 -11.56 23.64 8.17
N PRO A 12 -10.54 23.44 7.33
CA PRO A 12 -9.14 23.65 7.74
C PRO A 12 -8.89 25.07 8.24
N VAL A 13 -7.98 25.21 9.21
CA VAL A 13 -7.71 26.52 9.84
C VAL A 13 -7.04 27.52 8.87
N GLU A 14 -6.28 27.04 7.89
CA GLU A 14 -5.52 27.90 6.98
C GLU A 14 -5.74 27.47 5.53
N ALA A 15 -5.83 28.45 4.62
CA ALA A 15 -6.09 28.24 3.20
C ALA A 15 -5.03 27.38 2.50
N LYS A 16 -3.77 27.50 2.92
CA LYS A 16 -2.61 26.87 2.25
C LYS A 16 -2.27 25.46 2.77
N LYS A 17 -3.11 24.88 3.63
CA LYS A 17 -2.87 23.57 4.24
C LYS A 17 -3.17 22.41 3.29
N ALA A 18 -2.47 21.29 3.46
CA ALA A 18 -2.65 20.07 2.68
C ALA A 18 -4.11 19.56 2.72
N SER A 19 -4.81 19.72 3.85
CA SER A 19 -6.23 19.35 3.95
C SER A 19 -7.15 20.12 3.00
N ASN A 20 -6.84 21.38 2.66
CA ASN A 20 -7.59 22.11 1.64
C ASN A 20 -7.41 21.47 0.26
N LEU A 21 -6.17 21.17 -0.12
CA LEU A 21 -5.89 20.48 -1.39
C LEU A 21 -6.67 19.17 -1.49
N VAL A 22 -6.71 18.39 -0.40
CA VAL A 22 -7.48 17.14 -0.34
C VAL A 22 -8.96 17.39 -0.57
N ILE A 23 -9.58 18.33 0.15
CA ILE A 23 -11.01 18.64 0.02
C ILE A 23 -11.33 19.12 -1.40
N LEU A 24 -10.55 20.07 -1.94
CA LEU A 24 -10.76 20.61 -3.29
C LEU A 24 -10.63 19.52 -4.36
N SER A 25 -9.63 18.64 -4.23
CA SER A 25 -9.41 17.49 -5.13
C SER A 25 -10.56 16.48 -5.06
N THR A 26 -11.04 16.15 -3.85
CA THR A 26 -12.18 15.23 -3.66
C THR A 26 -13.43 15.75 -4.34
N LEU A 27 -13.68 17.06 -4.23
CA LEU A 27 -14.92 17.70 -4.71
C LEU A 27 -14.81 18.23 -6.15
N GLY A 28 -13.64 18.15 -6.78
CA GLY A 28 -13.42 18.68 -8.13
C GLY A 28 -13.65 20.19 -8.23
N LYS A 29 -13.16 20.93 -7.24
CA LYS A 29 -13.20 22.41 -7.16
C LYS A 29 -11.91 23.05 -7.72
N LEU A 30 -11.95 24.35 -7.99
CA LEU A 30 -10.76 25.11 -8.38
C LEU A 30 -9.79 25.22 -7.19
N ARG A 31 -8.49 25.37 -7.48
CA ARG A 31 -7.49 25.59 -6.42
C ARG A 31 -7.70 26.93 -5.68
N SER A 32 -8.30 27.91 -6.35
CA SER A 32 -8.67 29.23 -5.79
C SER A 32 -9.98 29.23 -4.99
N ASP A 33 -10.79 28.17 -5.07
CA ASP A 33 -12.09 28.13 -4.38
C ASP A 33 -11.94 28.14 -2.85
N GLU A 34 -12.85 28.85 -2.16
CA GLU A 34 -12.92 28.77 -0.71
C GLU A 34 -13.49 27.41 -0.26
N VAL A 35 -12.79 26.77 0.68
CA VAL A 35 -13.27 25.56 1.35
C VAL A 35 -14.23 25.93 2.49
N THR A 36 -15.46 25.40 2.44
CA THR A 36 -16.48 25.57 3.47
C THR A 36 -16.51 24.41 4.49
N GLU A 37 -17.22 24.57 5.61
CA GLU A 37 -17.47 23.44 6.52
C GLU A 37 -18.27 22.31 5.86
N ARG A 38 -19.19 22.67 4.95
CA ARG A 38 -19.97 21.68 4.20
C ARG A 38 -19.07 20.84 3.30
N ASP A 39 -18.09 21.46 2.64
CA ASP A 39 -17.13 20.77 1.79
C ASP A 39 -16.29 19.76 2.60
N ALA A 40 -15.78 20.16 3.76
CA ALA A 40 -15.02 19.28 4.65
C ALA A 40 -15.86 18.07 5.10
N LYS A 41 -17.14 18.27 5.40
CA LYS A 41 -18.08 17.19 5.78
C LYS A 41 -18.36 16.24 4.62
N ILE A 42 -18.58 16.77 3.41
CA ILE A 42 -18.80 15.94 2.21
C ILE A 42 -17.54 15.14 1.89
N ALA A 43 -16.36 15.76 1.94
CA ALA A 43 -15.10 15.05 1.73
C ALA A 43 -14.92 13.92 2.74
N ALA A 44 -15.12 14.18 4.04
CA ALA A 44 -15.06 13.14 5.07
C ALA A 44 -16.07 12.00 4.82
N LEU A 45 -17.34 12.32 4.54
CA LEU A 45 -18.37 11.31 4.29
C LEU A 45 -18.08 10.49 3.03
N SER A 46 -17.69 11.15 1.93
CA SER A 46 -17.27 10.49 0.70
C SER A 46 -16.12 9.53 0.94
N SER A 47 -15.18 9.89 1.82
CA SER A 47 -14.06 9.06 2.19
C SER A 47 -14.46 7.87 3.06
N LEU A 48 -15.33 8.05 4.05
CA LEU A 48 -15.84 6.94 4.89
C LEU A 48 -16.62 5.92 4.06
N LEU A 49 -17.42 6.40 3.10
CA LEU A 49 -18.18 5.56 2.18
C LEU A 49 -17.33 4.97 1.05
N SER A 50 -16.12 5.49 0.84
CA SER A 50 -15.21 4.94 -0.16
C SER A 50 -14.72 3.56 0.23
N HIS A 51 -14.37 2.78 -0.78
CA HIS A 51 -13.78 1.48 -0.60
C HIS A 51 -12.25 1.61 -0.53
N LEU A 52 -11.66 1.33 0.64
CA LEU A 52 -10.23 1.48 0.86
C LEU A 52 -9.53 0.16 0.52
N ARG A 53 -8.62 0.20 -0.44
CA ARG A 53 -7.82 -0.95 -0.88
C ARG A 53 -6.36 -0.62 -0.88
N GLN A 54 -5.52 -1.63 -0.75
CA GLN A 54 -4.09 -1.46 -0.90
C GLN A 54 -3.79 -0.91 -2.30
N GLY A 55 -2.92 0.10 -2.36
CA GLY A 55 -2.45 0.66 -3.62
C GLY A 55 -1.28 -0.16 -4.15
N SER A 56 -0.20 0.53 -4.47
CA SER A 56 1.06 -0.04 -4.95
C SER A 56 1.67 -1.09 -4.01
N LYS A 57 2.53 -1.94 -4.59
CA LYS A 57 3.42 -2.85 -3.86
C LYS A 57 4.20 -2.02 -2.81
N ARG A 58 4.39 -2.54 -1.59
CA ARG A 58 5.09 -1.92 -0.43
C ARG A 58 4.27 -1.00 0.46
N SER A 59 3.00 -0.71 0.16
CA SER A 59 2.11 -0.01 1.12
C SER A 59 1.36 -0.95 2.07
N CYS A 60 1.53 -2.27 1.90
CA CYS A 60 0.79 -3.30 2.65
C CYS A 60 0.97 -3.19 4.16
N PHE A 61 2.18 -2.87 4.64
CA PHE A 61 2.52 -2.74 6.06
C PHE A 61 1.73 -1.65 6.80
N ALA A 62 1.09 -0.72 6.10
CA ALA A 62 0.23 0.31 6.68
C ALA A 62 -1.24 0.16 6.25
N SER A 63 -1.46 -0.22 5.00
CA SER A 63 -2.80 -0.32 4.41
C SER A 63 -3.67 -1.36 5.12
N TYR A 64 -3.10 -2.49 5.54
CA TYR A 64 -3.86 -3.53 6.25
C TYR A 64 -4.44 -3.03 7.58
N LEU A 65 -3.68 -2.22 8.32
CA LEU A 65 -4.14 -1.60 9.56
C LEU A 65 -5.23 -0.57 9.24
N ALA A 66 -5.02 0.32 8.27
CA ALA A 66 -6.02 1.31 7.89
C ALA A 66 -7.36 0.68 7.45
N ILE A 67 -7.30 -0.42 6.68
CA ILE A 67 -8.48 -1.19 6.27
C ILE A 67 -9.17 -1.81 7.47
N ASN A 68 -8.40 -2.42 8.39
CA ASN A 68 -8.92 -2.96 9.64
C ASN A 68 -9.61 -1.89 10.49
N LEU A 69 -8.94 -0.75 10.70
CA LEU A 69 -9.45 0.39 11.46
C LEU A 69 -10.76 0.91 10.87
N LYS A 70 -10.83 1.07 9.55
CA LYS A 70 -12.03 1.55 8.87
C LYS A 70 -13.20 0.58 9.02
N ASN A 71 -12.97 -0.72 8.87
CA ASN A 71 -14.03 -1.73 8.87
C ASN A 71 -14.46 -2.15 10.29
N SER A 72 -13.51 -2.29 11.20
CA SER A 72 -13.77 -2.81 12.56
C SER A 72 -13.90 -1.71 13.63
N TYR A 73 -13.30 -0.54 13.41
CA TYR A 73 -13.09 0.51 14.42
C TYR A 73 -13.30 1.93 13.87
N LEU A 74 -14.42 2.12 13.17
CA LEU A 74 -14.75 3.34 12.43
C LEU A 74 -14.62 4.64 13.24
N ASP A 75 -14.87 4.59 14.55
CA ASP A 75 -14.72 5.75 15.43
C ASP A 75 -13.29 6.31 15.47
N TYR A 76 -12.27 5.45 15.52
CA TYR A 76 -10.86 5.85 15.51
C TYR A 76 -10.45 6.44 14.15
N CYS A 77 -10.91 5.79 13.07
CA CYS A 77 -10.73 6.30 11.71
C CYS A 77 -11.33 7.71 11.56
N LEU A 78 -12.53 7.93 12.11
CA LEU A 78 -13.19 9.23 12.06
C LEU A 78 -12.46 10.31 12.88
N ASP A 79 -11.95 9.96 14.06
CA ASP A 79 -11.19 10.90 14.89
C ASP A 79 -9.90 11.36 14.20
N ASP A 80 -9.21 10.43 13.50
CA ASP A 80 -8.07 10.77 12.65
C ASP A 80 -8.46 11.65 11.46
N ILE A 81 -9.55 11.35 10.76
CA ILE A 81 -10.05 12.17 9.66
C ILE A 81 -10.35 13.59 10.13
N VAL A 82 -11.01 13.75 11.28
CA VAL A 82 -11.29 15.06 11.88
C VAL A 82 -9.98 15.80 12.15
N ALA A 83 -8.99 15.11 12.74
CA ALA A 83 -7.68 15.69 13.02
C ALA A 83 -6.94 16.10 11.74
N LEU A 84 -6.94 15.26 10.70
CA LEU A 84 -6.29 15.53 9.42
C LEU A 84 -6.94 16.71 8.69
N LEU A 85 -8.26 16.76 8.59
CA LEU A 85 -8.95 17.87 7.95
C LEU A 85 -8.69 19.19 8.71
N LYS A 86 -8.79 19.17 10.05
CA LYS A 86 -8.61 20.38 10.85
C LYS A 86 -7.15 20.86 10.89
N LYS A 87 -6.19 19.96 11.09
CA LYS A 87 -4.80 20.29 11.45
C LYS A 87 -3.77 19.96 10.37
N SER A 88 -4.13 19.21 9.32
CA SER A 88 -3.18 18.61 8.34
C SER A 88 -2.06 17.78 8.99
N LYS A 89 -2.36 17.15 10.13
CA LYS A 89 -1.42 16.27 10.83
C LYS A 89 -2.15 15.41 11.85
N LEU A 90 -1.57 14.27 12.16
CA LEU A 90 -1.92 13.49 13.33
C LEU A 90 -0.93 13.78 14.46
N SER A 91 -1.36 13.53 15.68
CA SER A 91 -0.49 13.54 16.86
C SER A 91 -0.72 12.25 17.61
N ARG A 92 0.37 11.63 18.04
CA ARG A 92 0.37 10.44 18.87
C ARG A 92 1.33 10.62 20.04
N THR A 93 1.01 10.10 21.21
CA THR A 93 1.88 10.18 22.38
C THR A 93 2.39 8.80 22.74
N ILE A 94 3.71 8.59 22.74
CA ILE A 94 4.29 7.29 23.10
C ILE A 94 5.31 7.54 24.20
N ASN A 95 5.17 6.85 25.33
CA ASN A 95 6.03 7.03 26.51
C ASN A 95 6.12 8.50 26.95
N GLY A 96 4.98 9.19 26.94
CA GLY A 96 4.89 10.62 27.28
C GLY A 96 5.43 11.58 26.22
N ILE A 97 5.96 11.09 25.10
CA ILE A 97 6.52 11.94 24.04
C ILE A 97 5.52 12.11 22.90
N SER A 98 5.10 13.34 22.66
CA SER A 98 4.22 13.68 21.53
C SER A 98 4.98 13.66 20.20
N ARG A 99 4.48 12.86 19.26
CA ARG A 99 4.96 12.72 17.90
C ARG A 99 3.96 13.34 16.94
N LEU A 100 4.49 14.12 16.01
CA LEU A 100 3.72 14.71 14.93
C LEU A 100 3.89 13.86 13.68
N ILE A 101 2.77 13.42 13.11
CA ILE A 101 2.74 12.64 11.89
C ILE A 101 2.13 13.51 10.81
N LEU A 102 2.91 13.76 9.77
CA LEU A 102 2.55 14.73 8.74
C LEU A 102 1.59 14.14 7.72
N PHE A 103 0.74 15.02 7.21
CA PHE A 103 -0.21 14.70 6.16
C PHE A 103 0.40 15.02 4.80
N LEU A 104 0.72 13.99 4.02
CA LEU A 104 1.24 14.13 2.66
C LEU A 104 0.12 13.85 1.64
N PRO A 105 -0.35 14.87 0.91
CA PRO A 105 -1.37 14.73 -0.13
C PRO A 105 -0.75 14.19 -1.43
N ARG A 106 -0.29 12.93 -1.38
CA ARG A 106 0.31 12.22 -2.52
C ARG A 106 -0.36 10.86 -2.73
N ILE A 107 -0.44 10.41 -3.97
CA ILE A 107 -0.98 9.10 -4.36
C ILE A 107 -0.06 8.53 -5.43
N ALA A 108 0.38 7.29 -5.21
CA ALA A 108 1.01 6.51 -6.26
C ALA A 108 -0.08 6.03 -7.22
N ASP A 109 0.09 6.34 -8.49
CA ASP A 109 -0.92 6.03 -9.48
C ASP A 109 -0.29 5.67 -10.82
N PRO A 110 -0.33 4.38 -11.21
CA PRO A 110 0.30 3.94 -12.45
C PRO A 110 -0.33 4.59 -13.68
N TYR A 111 -1.60 5.03 -13.60
CA TYR A 111 -2.30 5.68 -14.71
C TYR A 111 -1.68 7.03 -15.09
N HIS A 112 -0.85 7.64 -14.23
CA HIS A 112 -0.13 8.87 -14.58
C HIS A 112 0.84 8.68 -15.74
N ARG A 113 1.32 7.45 -15.96
CA ARG A 113 2.42 7.15 -16.91
C ARG A 113 1.99 6.34 -18.12
N ILE A 114 0.82 5.73 -18.08
CA ILE A 114 0.28 4.99 -19.21
C ILE A 114 0.26 5.90 -20.43
N GLU A 115 0.98 5.48 -21.47
CA GLU A 115 0.99 6.20 -22.73
C GLU A 115 -0.31 5.95 -23.49
N PHE A 116 -0.84 7.01 -24.09
CA PHE A 116 -2.04 6.97 -24.90
C PHE A 116 -1.88 7.86 -26.13
N SER A 117 -2.62 7.51 -27.18
CA SER A 117 -2.72 8.34 -28.37
C SER A 117 -3.85 9.35 -28.22
N LEU A 118 -3.54 10.64 -28.38
CA LEU A 118 -4.48 11.75 -28.37
C LEU A 118 -4.59 12.36 -29.77
N SER A 119 -5.81 12.48 -30.29
CA SER A 119 -6.06 13.08 -31.62
C SER A 119 -6.57 14.51 -31.56
N ARG A 120 -6.54 15.23 -32.70
CA ARG A 120 -7.17 16.56 -32.83
C ARG A 120 -8.66 16.61 -32.51
N SER A 121 -9.34 15.47 -32.65
CA SER A 121 -10.76 15.30 -32.28
C SER A 121 -10.98 15.08 -30.78
N GLY A 122 -9.92 15.10 -29.97
CA GLY A 122 -9.91 14.77 -28.54
C GLY A 122 -10.06 13.30 -28.22
N THR A 123 -10.09 12.41 -29.22
CA THR A 123 -10.20 10.97 -28.99
C THR A 123 -8.91 10.44 -28.39
N VAL A 124 -9.03 9.77 -27.24
CA VAL A 124 -7.98 9.05 -26.50
C VAL A 124 -8.07 7.56 -26.83
N ARG A 125 -6.92 6.92 -27.08
CA ARG A 125 -6.81 5.47 -27.21
C ARG A 125 -5.64 4.97 -26.38
N THR A 126 -5.92 4.11 -25.40
CA THR A 126 -4.90 3.30 -24.72
C THR A 126 -4.81 1.93 -25.43
N PRO A 127 -3.76 1.14 -25.20
CA PRO A 127 -3.67 -0.22 -25.74
C PRO A 127 -4.82 -1.14 -25.31
N GLU A 128 -5.42 -0.87 -24.15
CA GLU A 128 -6.32 -1.79 -23.44
C GLU A 128 -7.79 -1.31 -23.38
N ALA A 129 -8.09 -0.04 -23.67
CA ALA A 129 -9.43 0.53 -23.47
C ALA A 129 -10.10 1.02 -24.77
N SER A 130 -11.43 1.06 -24.71
CA SER A 130 -12.26 1.67 -25.75
C SER A 130 -11.93 3.16 -25.92
N ALA A 131 -12.03 3.65 -27.15
CA ALA A 131 -11.79 5.05 -27.46
C ALA A 131 -12.84 5.97 -26.79
N GLY A 132 -12.39 7.02 -26.10
CA GLY A 132 -13.25 8.04 -25.47
C GLY A 132 -12.73 9.45 -25.72
N LYS A 133 -13.45 10.50 -25.28
CA LYS A 133 -12.94 11.88 -25.37
C LYS A 133 -12.15 12.27 -24.12
N VAL A 134 -11.04 12.97 -24.30
CA VAL A 134 -10.18 13.42 -23.18
C VAL A 134 -10.94 14.32 -22.18
N TRP A 135 -11.87 15.14 -22.67
CA TRP A 135 -12.68 16.05 -21.85
C TRP A 135 -13.91 15.38 -21.22
N GLU A 136 -14.14 14.09 -21.46
CA GLU A 136 -15.14 13.30 -20.73
C GLU A 136 -14.52 12.57 -19.53
N ASN A 137 -13.19 12.62 -19.41
CA ASN A 137 -12.49 12.03 -18.27
C ASN A 137 -12.55 12.98 -17.07
N GLU A 138 -13.31 12.61 -16.03
CA GLU A 138 -13.45 13.37 -14.79
C GLU A 138 -12.11 13.68 -14.11
N GLY A 139 -11.14 12.75 -14.14
CA GLY A 139 -9.81 12.97 -13.61
C GLY A 139 -9.10 14.15 -14.30
N MET A 140 -9.16 14.22 -15.63
CA MET A 140 -8.56 15.31 -16.42
C MET A 140 -9.20 16.65 -16.07
N ILE A 141 -10.53 16.68 -15.95
CA ILE A 141 -11.28 17.89 -15.57
C ILE A 141 -10.83 18.37 -14.19
N ARG A 142 -10.74 17.48 -13.20
CA ARG A 142 -10.31 17.82 -11.83
C ARG A 142 -8.87 18.32 -11.80
N ALA A 143 -7.97 17.69 -12.55
CA ALA A 143 -6.58 18.11 -12.64
C ALA A 143 -6.44 19.54 -13.18
N LEU A 144 -7.15 19.87 -14.26
CA LEU A 144 -7.15 21.23 -14.81
C LEU A 144 -7.79 22.25 -13.87
N LYS A 145 -8.86 21.89 -13.14
CA LYS A 145 -9.39 22.78 -12.09
C LYS A 145 -8.37 23.06 -10.99
N MET A 146 -7.55 22.07 -10.63
CA MET A 146 -6.46 22.25 -9.66
C MET A 146 -5.33 23.15 -10.18
N LEU A 147 -5.26 23.34 -11.50
CA LEU A 147 -4.41 24.31 -12.18
C LEU A 147 -5.14 25.65 -12.45
N ASN A 148 -6.31 25.87 -11.83
CA ASN A 148 -7.16 27.06 -11.97
C ASN A 148 -7.73 27.33 -13.37
N TYR A 149 -7.86 26.32 -14.23
CA TYR A 149 -8.65 26.49 -15.46
C TYR A 149 -10.15 26.43 -15.14
N GLU A 150 -10.85 27.55 -15.33
CA GLU A 150 -12.29 27.68 -15.03
C GLU A 150 -13.17 26.82 -15.96
N ASP A 151 -12.77 26.67 -17.23
CA ASP A 151 -13.43 25.79 -18.21
C ASP A 151 -12.47 24.70 -18.74
N PRO A 152 -12.25 23.63 -17.96
CA PRO A 152 -11.37 22.52 -18.33
C PRO A 152 -11.73 21.88 -19.68
N VAL A 153 -13.02 21.82 -20.00
CA VAL A 153 -13.52 21.16 -21.22
C VAL A 153 -13.12 21.96 -22.44
N GLN A 154 -13.31 23.28 -22.43
CA GLN A 154 -12.88 24.12 -23.55
C GLN A 154 -11.37 24.21 -23.64
N THR A 155 -10.65 24.27 -22.52
CA THR A 155 -9.17 24.20 -22.50
C THR A 155 -8.66 22.95 -23.21
N LEU A 156 -9.19 21.76 -22.87
CA LEU A 156 -8.81 20.51 -23.53
C LEU A 156 -9.18 20.48 -25.02
N LYS A 157 -10.36 20.98 -25.40
CA LYS A 157 -10.77 21.08 -26.80
C LYS A 157 -9.83 22.00 -27.59
N GLY A 158 -9.46 23.14 -27.02
CA GLY A 158 -8.51 24.09 -27.59
C GLY A 158 -7.14 23.44 -27.81
N TYR A 159 -6.60 22.79 -26.77
CA TYR A 159 -5.35 22.06 -26.84
C TYR A 159 -5.36 20.97 -27.93
N CYS A 160 -6.42 20.15 -27.99
CA CYS A 160 -6.55 19.10 -29.00
C CYS A 160 -6.56 19.69 -30.42
N LYS A 161 -7.28 20.79 -30.65
CA LYS A 161 -7.33 21.46 -31.96
C LYS A 161 -5.97 22.01 -32.39
N ALA A 162 -5.16 22.45 -31.42
CA ALA A 162 -3.84 23.03 -31.65
C ALA A 162 -2.71 21.99 -31.83
N LEU A 163 -3.00 20.68 -31.71
CA LEU A 163 -1.97 19.65 -31.88
C LEU A 163 -1.29 19.73 -33.26
N PRO A 164 0.06 19.70 -33.32
CA PRO A 164 0.79 19.84 -34.58
C PRO A 164 0.48 18.69 -35.55
N GLU A 165 0.33 17.48 -35.01
CA GLU A 165 0.02 16.27 -35.77
C GLU A 165 -1.45 15.87 -35.64
N LYS A 166 -1.91 14.96 -36.51
CA LYS A 166 -3.27 14.40 -36.41
C LYS A 166 -3.48 13.62 -35.10
N ARG A 167 -2.39 13.02 -34.60
CA ARG A 167 -2.31 12.30 -33.32
C ARG A 167 -0.95 12.53 -32.69
N MET A 168 -0.91 12.58 -31.36
CA MET A 168 0.33 12.49 -30.59
C MET A 168 0.24 11.31 -29.63
N THR A 169 1.39 10.70 -29.31
CA THR A 169 1.51 9.78 -28.18
C THR A 169 1.99 10.59 -26.98
N THR A 170 1.27 10.52 -25.87
CA THR A 170 1.60 11.23 -24.64
C THR A 170 1.20 10.41 -23.42
N SER A 171 1.50 10.88 -22.22
CA SER A 171 0.98 10.33 -20.96
C SER A 171 0.24 11.42 -20.19
N PHE A 172 -0.50 11.03 -19.16
CA PHE A 172 -1.22 12.00 -18.34
C PHE A 172 -0.26 12.98 -17.65
N ALA A 173 0.84 12.49 -17.08
CA ALA A 173 1.85 13.34 -16.45
C ALA A 173 2.51 14.31 -17.45
N LYS A 174 2.82 13.86 -18.67
CA LYS A 174 3.36 14.75 -19.72
C LYS A 174 2.35 15.83 -20.11
N LEU A 175 1.08 15.45 -20.30
CA LEU A 175 0.01 16.37 -20.66
C LEU A 175 -0.25 17.41 -19.55
N MET A 176 -0.33 17.00 -18.29
CA MET A 176 -0.50 17.93 -17.17
C MET A 176 0.74 18.79 -16.95
N GLY A 177 1.94 18.27 -17.21
CA GLY A 177 3.18 19.05 -17.12
C GLY A 177 3.17 20.25 -18.07
N HIS A 178 2.57 20.12 -19.24
CA HIS A 178 2.35 21.24 -20.17
C HIS A 178 1.42 22.29 -19.55
N PHE A 179 0.22 21.92 -19.11
CA PHE A 179 -0.73 22.86 -18.50
C PHE A 179 -0.22 23.48 -17.19
N ALA A 180 0.55 22.75 -16.39
CA ALA A 180 1.19 23.25 -15.19
C ALA A 180 2.25 24.31 -15.50
N THR A 181 3.02 24.11 -16.57
CA THR A 181 4.00 25.10 -17.05
C THR A 181 3.32 26.40 -17.47
N GLU A 182 2.18 26.31 -18.15
CA GLU A 182 1.42 27.49 -18.60
C GLU A 182 0.73 28.23 -17.44
N SER A 183 0.14 27.49 -16.50
CA SER A 183 -0.65 28.07 -15.40
C SER A 183 0.19 28.61 -14.25
N ALA A 184 1.34 28.01 -13.97
CA ALA A 184 2.19 28.36 -12.82
C ALA A 184 3.68 28.08 -13.13
N PRO A 185 4.33 28.85 -14.03
CA PRO A 185 5.70 28.57 -14.48
C PRO A 185 6.72 28.52 -13.32
N ASP A 186 6.56 29.39 -12.32
CA ASP A 186 7.46 29.47 -11.15
C ASP A 186 7.24 28.34 -10.13
N GLU A 187 6.07 27.69 -10.15
CA GLU A 187 5.71 26.59 -9.25
C GLU A 187 5.36 25.31 -10.03
N LYS A 188 5.90 25.12 -11.24
CA LYS A 188 5.43 24.10 -12.19
C LYS A 188 5.39 22.67 -11.59
N GLU A 189 6.39 22.31 -10.79
CA GLU A 189 6.50 20.98 -10.18
C GLU A 189 5.40 20.76 -9.14
N ARG A 190 5.19 21.74 -8.25
CA ARG A 190 4.12 21.72 -7.26
C ARG A 190 2.74 21.75 -7.90
N ALA A 191 2.57 22.53 -8.97
CA ALA A 191 1.33 22.60 -9.72
C ALA A 191 1.03 21.25 -10.39
N LEU A 192 2.03 20.61 -11.01
CA LEU A 192 1.92 19.28 -11.57
C LEU A 192 1.57 18.24 -10.49
N GLU A 193 2.25 18.22 -9.35
CA GLU A 193 1.94 17.29 -8.24
C GLU A 193 0.48 17.43 -7.78
N ASN A 194 -0.01 18.65 -7.62
CA ASN A 194 -1.41 18.89 -7.23
C ASN A 194 -2.39 18.40 -8.31
N ALA A 195 -2.08 18.61 -9.60
CA ALA A 195 -2.89 18.14 -10.71
C ALA A 195 -2.93 16.61 -10.78
N LEU A 196 -1.78 15.95 -10.60
CA LEU A 196 -1.66 14.49 -10.53
C LEU A 196 -2.47 13.92 -9.37
N PHE A 197 -2.39 14.56 -8.20
CA PHE A 197 -3.17 14.17 -7.03
C PHE A 197 -4.69 14.33 -7.25
N ALA A 198 -5.11 15.42 -7.89
CA ALA A 198 -6.52 15.68 -8.20
C ALA A 198 -7.10 14.72 -9.25
N PHE A 199 -6.27 14.25 -10.18
CA PHE A 199 -6.66 13.23 -11.15
C PHE A 199 -6.99 11.89 -10.49
N SER A 200 -6.11 11.42 -9.61
CA SER A 200 -6.31 10.18 -8.86
C SER A 200 -7.56 10.21 -7.98
N ALA A 201 -8.03 11.40 -7.59
CA ALA A 201 -9.26 11.59 -6.82
C ALA A 201 -10.53 11.08 -7.53
N SER A 202 -10.48 10.81 -8.84
CA SER A 202 -11.64 10.37 -9.61
C SER A 202 -11.99 8.88 -9.42
N TRP A 203 -11.05 8.04 -8.96
CA TRP A 203 -11.32 6.62 -8.62
C TRP A 203 -10.86 6.22 -7.23
N THR A 204 -10.08 7.06 -6.53
CA THR A 204 -9.68 6.76 -5.16
C THR A 204 -9.95 7.94 -4.23
N SER A 205 -10.26 7.62 -2.98
CA SER A 205 -10.48 8.63 -1.94
C SER A 205 -9.14 9.24 -1.52
N THR A 206 -8.90 10.48 -1.94
CA THR A 206 -7.67 11.23 -1.63
C THR A 206 -7.42 11.33 -0.14
N LEU A 207 -8.45 11.63 0.66
CA LEU A 207 -8.32 11.72 2.11
C LEU A 207 -7.98 10.37 2.75
N MET A 208 -8.58 9.26 2.29
CA MET A 208 -8.23 7.93 2.80
C MET A 208 -6.81 7.55 2.43
N ARG A 209 -6.37 7.85 1.20
CA ARG A 209 -4.99 7.61 0.77
C ARG A 209 -4.00 8.42 1.59
N SER A 210 -4.27 9.70 1.81
CA SER A 210 -3.41 10.54 2.63
C SER A 210 -3.44 10.14 4.11
N TRP A 211 -4.54 9.57 4.63
CA TRP A 211 -4.59 8.95 5.96
C TRP A 211 -3.73 7.68 6.03
N VAL A 212 -3.79 6.81 5.01
CA VAL A 212 -2.90 5.64 4.90
C VAL A 212 -1.43 6.07 4.87
N ASN A 213 -1.08 7.11 4.11
CA ASN A 213 0.29 7.64 4.09
C ASN A 213 0.73 8.16 5.46
N ALA A 214 -0.17 8.82 6.21
CA ALA A 214 0.10 9.25 7.57
C ALA A 214 0.35 8.03 8.49
N ILE A 215 -0.48 6.99 8.41
CA ILE A 215 -0.26 5.73 9.13
C ILE A 215 1.09 5.10 8.74
N ALA A 216 1.44 5.07 7.45
CA ALA A 216 2.73 4.57 6.99
C ALA A 216 3.90 5.38 7.56
N GLY A 217 3.76 6.71 7.63
CA GLY A 217 4.73 7.61 8.23
C GLY A 217 4.94 7.41 9.74
N MET A 218 4.01 6.75 10.44
CA MET A 218 4.18 6.40 11.86
C MET A 218 5.37 5.47 12.08
N ALA A 219 5.74 4.66 11.09
CA ALA A 219 6.83 3.71 11.17
C ALA A 219 8.19 4.38 11.47
N GLU A 220 8.38 5.64 11.05
CA GLU A 220 9.58 6.44 11.28
C GLU A 220 9.40 7.53 12.36
N SER A 221 8.36 7.42 13.19
CA SER A 221 8.04 8.46 14.18
C SER A 221 8.67 8.24 15.57
N GLN A 222 9.26 7.06 15.81
CA GLN A 222 9.93 6.73 17.07
C GLN A 222 11.37 7.29 17.14
N ALA A 223 11.93 7.40 18.35
CA ALA A 223 13.29 7.90 18.54
C ALA A 223 14.36 6.97 17.92
N ASN A 224 14.13 5.66 18.00
CA ASN A 224 15.03 4.62 17.47
C ASN A 224 14.52 4.05 16.13
N CYS A 225 13.89 4.88 15.30
CA CYS A 225 13.38 4.45 14.00
C CYS A 225 14.50 4.04 13.04
N TYR A 226 14.17 3.17 12.11
CA TYR A 226 15.13 2.42 11.32
C TYR A 226 15.96 3.32 10.39
N PHE A 227 15.31 4.16 9.58
CA PHE A 227 16.01 5.04 8.63
C PHE A 227 16.65 6.24 9.31
N SER A 228 15.91 6.95 10.19
CA SER A 228 16.46 8.16 10.81
C SER A 228 17.67 7.85 11.70
N SER A 229 17.60 6.81 12.54
CA SER A 229 18.74 6.45 13.39
C SER A 229 19.93 5.92 12.58
N SER A 230 19.69 5.19 11.48
CA SER A 230 20.75 4.74 10.57
C SER A 230 21.44 5.89 9.87
N LEU A 231 20.68 6.91 9.44
CA LEU A 231 21.23 8.11 8.81
C LEU A 231 22.07 8.92 9.80
N ILE A 232 21.57 9.13 11.02
CA ILE A 232 22.31 9.84 12.09
C ILE A 232 23.64 9.14 12.35
N LYS A 233 23.62 7.82 12.59
CA LYS A 233 24.84 7.02 12.80
C LYS A 233 25.79 7.07 11.61
N ALA A 234 25.26 7.07 10.39
CA ALA A 234 26.04 7.17 9.17
C ALA A 234 26.78 8.50 9.06
N ILE A 235 26.09 9.61 9.33
CA ILE A 235 26.70 10.95 9.33
C ILE A 235 27.77 11.04 10.41
N LEU A 236 27.45 10.67 11.66
CA LEU A 236 28.43 10.71 12.77
C LEU A 236 29.69 9.87 12.46
N SER A 237 29.51 8.68 11.87
CA SER A 237 30.63 7.81 11.49
C SER A 237 31.48 8.39 10.36
N ALA A 238 30.85 9.01 9.37
CA ALA A 238 31.54 9.66 8.28
C ALA A 238 32.32 10.89 8.79
N THR A 239 31.75 11.69 9.70
CA THR A 239 32.45 12.82 10.33
C THR A 239 33.68 12.36 11.09
N ARG A 240 33.58 11.29 11.90
CA ARG A 240 34.72 10.73 12.66
C ARG A 240 35.87 10.25 11.78
N GLN A 241 35.60 9.79 10.56
CA GLN A 241 36.63 9.33 9.63
C GLN A 241 37.37 10.48 8.94
N GLU A 242 36.71 11.62 8.74
CA GLU A 242 37.30 12.78 8.08
C GLU A 242 37.98 13.75 9.04
N ALA A 243 37.60 13.73 10.32
CA ALA A 243 38.24 14.54 11.34
C ALA A 243 39.69 14.06 11.57
N SER A 244 40.66 14.91 11.25
CA SER A 244 42.10 14.66 11.47
C SER A 244 42.53 14.80 12.94
N ALA A 245 41.65 15.34 13.79
CA ALA A 245 41.80 15.50 15.23
C ALA A 245 40.67 14.76 15.95
N GLU A 246 40.86 14.41 17.22
CA GLU A 246 39.77 13.94 18.09
C GLU A 246 38.61 14.92 17.96
N ILE A 247 37.47 14.44 17.47
CA ILE A 247 36.24 15.24 17.47
C ILE A 247 35.95 15.55 18.92
N GLU A 248 35.84 16.84 19.25
CA GLU A 248 35.41 17.28 20.57
C GLU A 248 34.06 16.62 20.87
N GLU A 249 33.97 15.91 22.00
CA GLU A 249 32.76 15.23 22.46
C GLU A 249 31.53 16.16 22.41
N GLN A 250 31.75 17.44 22.71
CA GLN A 250 30.76 18.51 22.65
C GLN A 250 30.20 18.73 21.24
N PHE A 251 31.06 18.71 20.20
CA PHE A 251 30.61 18.81 18.81
C PHE A 251 29.79 17.60 18.39
N GLU A 252 30.21 16.39 18.77
CA GLU A 252 29.47 15.17 18.42
C GLU A 252 28.07 15.16 19.07
N GLU A 253 28.00 15.55 20.35
CA GLU A 253 26.73 15.67 21.06
C GLU A 253 25.83 16.74 20.41
N ALA A 254 26.40 17.91 20.07
CA ALA A 254 25.70 18.98 19.38
C ALA A 254 25.18 18.53 18.01
N LEU A 255 26.00 17.83 17.21
CA LEU A 255 25.62 17.30 15.90
C LEU A 255 24.51 16.26 16.02
N CYS A 256 24.59 15.35 16.98
CA CYS A 256 23.54 14.38 17.26
C CYS A 256 22.20 15.08 17.57
N ARG A 257 22.21 16.09 18.45
CA ARG A 257 21.02 16.88 18.78
C ARG A 257 20.43 17.59 17.55
N VAL A 258 21.28 18.24 16.73
CA VAL A 258 20.86 18.91 15.50
C VAL A 258 20.22 17.92 14.52
N LEU A 259 20.82 16.76 14.32
CA LEU A 259 20.28 15.75 13.41
C LEU A 259 18.95 15.17 13.93
N VAL A 260 18.82 14.89 15.24
CA VAL A 260 17.57 14.44 15.85
C VAL A 260 16.45 15.49 15.70
N GLU A 261 16.78 16.78 15.72
CA GLU A 261 15.81 17.85 15.51
C GLU A 261 15.37 17.97 14.04
N ARG A 262 16.31 17.81 13.09
CA ARG A 262 16.12 18.12 11.67
C ARG A 262 15.74 16.92 10.79
N VAL A 263 16.25 15.72 11.05
CA VAL A 263 16.03 14.53 10.22
C VAL A 263 14.62 13.98 10.44
N ARG A 264 13.81 13.94 9.37
CA ARG A 264 12.54 13.22 9.36
C ARG A 264 12.43 12.39 8.11
N PHE A 265 12.14 11.10 8.24
CA PHE A 265 11.69 10.31 7.10
C PHE A 265 10.17 10.28 7.06
N LEU A 266 9.60 10.59 5.90
CA LEU A 266 8.17 10.50 5.67
C LEU A 266 7.89 9.50 4.56
N TYR A 267 6.81 8.74 4.70
CA TYR A 267 6.37 7.84 3.65
C TYR A 267 5.78 8.63 2.48
N ASP A 268 6.38 8.46 1.31
CA ASP A 268 5.91 9.02 0.05
C ASP A 268 5.52 7.87 -0.90
N PRO A 269 4.24 7.77 -1.28
CA PRO A 269 3.76 6.70 -2.14
C PRO A 269 4.31 6.84 -3.58
N THR A 270 4.80 8.01 -4.00
CA THR A 270 5.24 8.26 -5.39
C THR A 270 6.69 7.85 -5.69
N VAL A 271 7.45 7.45 -4.66
CA VAL A 271 8.82 6.96 -4.83
C VAL A 271 8.82 5.69 -5.66
N LEU A 272 9.61 5.68 -6.74
CA LEU A 272 9.71 4.52 -7.62
C LEU A 272 10.84 3.59 -7.23
N ALA A 273 10.57 2.28 -7.31
CA ALA A 273 11.61 1.28 -7.43
C ALA A 273 12.09 1.15 -8.89
N GLU A 274 13.30 0.61 -9.09
CA GLU A 274 13.82 0.29 -10.43
C GLU A 274 12.90 -0.64 -11.23
N ASP A 275 12.17 -1.55 -10.57
CA ASP A 275 11.32 -2.54 -11.22
C ASP A 275 10.05 -1.95 -11.90
N GLU A 276 9.92 -0.61 -11.96
CA GLU A 276 8.80 0.20 -12.50
C GLU A 276 7.38 -0.12 -11.99
N GLU A 277 7.17 -1.25 -11.31
CA GLU A 277 5.89 -1.75 -10.83
C GLU A 277 5.66 -1.52 -9.33
N ALA A 278 6.69 -1.13 -8.59
CA ALA A 278 6.59 -0.91 -7.14
C ALA A 278 6.77 0.58 -6.81
N GLU A 279 5.73 1.16 -6.23
CA GLU A 279 5.68 2.56 -5.82
C GLU A 279 5.55 2.65 -4.30
N GLY A 280 6.26 3.59 -3.69
CA GLY A 280 6.25 3.86 -2.26
C GLY A 280 7.61 3.66 -1.60
N GLY A 281 7.95 4.61 -0.73
CA GLY A 281 9.20 4.61 0.01
C GLY A 281 9.24 5.70 1.06
N PHE A 282 10.34 5.79 1.79
CA PHE A 282 10.61 6.85 2.75
C PHE A 282 11.55 7.87 2.13
N VAL A 283 11.17 9.13 2.22
CA VAL A 283 11.95 10.27 1.73
C VAL A 283 12.39 11.11 2.92
N LEU A 284 13.61 11.61 2.86
CA LEU A 284 14.17 12.49 3.86
C LEU A 284 13.57 13.90 3.71
N PHE A 285 13.13 14.45 4.83
CA PHE A 285 12.72 15.82 5.00
C PHE A 285 13.61 16.49 6.05
N GLU A 286 14.04 17.70 5.74
CA GLU A 286 14.64 18.62 6.70
C GLU A 286 13.51 19.37 7.42
N THR A 287 13.50 19.31 8.75
CA THR A 287 12.65 20.15 9.58
C THR A 287 13.37 21.45 9.90
N THR A 288 12.81 22.59 9.49
CA THR A 288 13.29 23.91 9.88
C THR A 288 12.30 24.58 10.82
N LEU A 289 12.82 25.41 11.73
CA LEU A 289 12.04 26.23 12.66
C LEU A 289 12.21 27.69 12.28
N GLU A 290 11.24 28.25 11.55
CA GLU A 290 11.23 29.65 11.16
C GLU A 290 10.12 30.37 11.90
N GLN A 291 10.44 31.39 12.71
CA GLN A 291 9.44 32.20 13.43
C GLN A 291 8.43 31.34 14.23
N SER A 292 8.93 30.33 14.94
CA SER A 292 8.12 29.34 15.69
C SER A 292 7.19 28.47 14.84
N LYS A 293 7.25 28.55 13.50
CA LYS A 293 6.56 27.64 12.58
C LYS A 293 7.55 26.56 12.13
N ARG A 294 7.12 25.30 12.27
CA ARG A 294 7.85 24.17 11.69
C ARG A 294 7.52 24.07 10.20
N SER A 295 8.55 24.09 9.37
CA SER A 295 8.50 23.77 7.95
C SER A 295 9.23 22.47 7.68
N TYR A 296 8.80 21.79 6.61
CA TYR A 296 9.36 20.53 6.18
C TYR A 296 9.74 20.68 4.71
N ARG A 297 11.02 20.46 4.42
CA ARG A 297 11.57 20.54 3.07
C ARG A 297 12.05 19.17 2.65
N GLN A 298 11.51 18.65 1.55
CA GLN A 298 11.96 17.37 0.98
C GLN A 298 13.42 17.51 0.51
N ILE A 299 14.21 16.47 0.74
CA ILE A 299 15.56 16.31 0.17
C ILE A 299 15.46 15.23 -0.91
N GLY A 300 15.46 15.64 -2.17
CA GLY A 300 15.27 14.75 -3.33
C GLY A 300 16.55 14.44 -4.08
N THR A 301 17.58 15.28 -3.95
CA THR A 301 18.81 15.20 -4.74
C THR A 301 20.07 15.10 -3.89
N GLN A 302 21.17 14.65 -4.50
CA GLN A 302 22.47 14.59 -3.83
C GLN A 302 22.96 15.98 -3.44
N GLN A 303 22.76 17.01 -4.29
CA GLN A 303 23.16 18.38 -3.99
C GLN A 303 22.40 18.93 -2.78
N GLU A 304 21.09 18.71 -2.70
CA GLU A 304 20.29 19.10 -1.55
C GLU A 304 20.72 18.38 -0.27
N PHE A 305 21.05 17.09 -0.37
CA PHE A 305 21.54 16.29 0.76
C PHE A 305 22.90 16.78 1.27
N SER A 306 23.84 17.06 0.36
CA SER A 306 25.13 17.69 0.72
C SER A 306 24.90 19.01 1.45
N ALA A 307 24.07 19.89 0.89
CA ALA A 307 23.77 21.18 1.49
C ALA A 307 23.09 21.05 2.86
N PHE A 308 22.23 20.04 3.04
CA PHE A 308 21.62 19.71 4.33
C PHE A 308 22.65 19.28 5.37
N ILE A 309 23.59 18.40 5.01
CA ILE A 309 24.66 17.97 5.92
C ILE A 309 25.52 19.17 6.32
N THR A 310 25.94 20.01 5.36
CA THR A 310 26.72 21.22 5.64
C THR A 310 26.01 22.12 6.65
N ARG A 311 24.71 22.40 6.45
CA ARG A 311 23.92 23.19 7.41
C ARG A 311 23.81 22.55 8.79
N CYS A 312 23.84 21.23 8.89
CA CYS A 312 23.82 20.54 10.18
C CYS A 312 25.18 20.64 10.90
N LEU A 313 26.27 20.51 10.16
CA LEU A 313 27.64 20.64 10.69
C LEU A 313 27.90 22.08 11.17
N GLU A 314 27.54 23.09 10.39
CA GLU A 314 27.66 24.51 10.76
C GLU A 314 26.82 24.85 12.00
N GLU A 315 25.59 24.35 12.06
CA GLU A 315 24.71 24.52 13.22
C GLU A 315 25.32 23.88 14.48
N ALA A 316 25.87 22.67 14.35
CA ALA A 316 26.50 21.93 15.44
C ALA A 316 27.78 22.62 15.93
N ALA A 317 28.63 23.11 15.02
CA ALA A 317 29.86 23.83 15.36
C ALA A 317 29.54 25.07 16.19
N ARG A 318 28.55 25.85 15.77
CA ARG A 318 28.07 27.01 16.53
C ARG A 318 27.48 26.64 17.89
N ARG A 319 26.79 25.50 18.02
CA ARG A 319 26.25 25.04 19.32
C ARG A 319 27.34 24.51 20.26
N ALA A 320 28.42 23.98 19.72
CA ALA A 320 29.58 23.51 20.47
C ALA A 320 30.64 24.61 20.68
N GLU A 321 30.38 25.84 20.23
CA GLU A 321 31.29 26.99 20.36
C GLU A 321 32.69 26.73 19.78
N THR A 322 32.78 25.94 18.70
CA THR A 322 34.04 25.59 18.04
C THR A 322 34.17 26.29 16.67
N GLU A 323 35.37 26.73 16.33
CA GLU A 323 35.72 27.32 15.03
C GLU A 323 36.17 26.26 13.99
N ALA A 324 36.24 24.99 14.39
CA ALA A 324 36.67 23.91 13.52
C ALA A 324 35.71 23.76 12.32
N ALA A 325 36.28 23.75 11.11
CA ALA A 325 35.55 23.47 9.88
C ALA A 325 35.45 21.95 9.70
N TYR A 326 34.25 21.40 9.90
CA TYR A 326 33.98 19.99 9.66
C TYR A 326 33.41 19.79 8.25
N SER A 327 33.90 18.77 7.54
CA SER A 327 33.30 18.28 6.30
C SER A 327 32.86 16.83 6.46
N VAL A 328 31.94 16.41 5.60
CA VAL A 328 31.53 15.01 5.49
C VAL A 328 31.30 14.65 4.02
N SER A 329 31.96 13.59 3.55
CA SER A 329 31.73 12.98 2.24
C SER A 329 30.37 12.32 2.18
N THR A 330 29.56 12.73 1.20
CA THR A 330 28.29 12.06 0.89
C THR A 330 28.48 10.61 0.46
N LYS A 331 29.63 10.27 -0.14
CA LYS A 331 29.98 8.90 -0.55
C LYS A 331 30.20 8.02 0.69
N GLU A 332 30.96 8.49 1.68
CA GLU A 332 31.18 7.74 2.92
C GLU A 332 29.90 7.68 3.76
N THR A 333 29.12 8.77 3.84
CA THR A 333 27.80 8.76 4.49
C THR A 333 26.89 7.70 3.87
N ARG A 334 26.84 7.62 2.53
CA ARG A 334 26.05 6.62 1.83
C ARG A 334 26.51 5.20 2.16
N LYS A 335 27.82 4.94 2.11
CA LYS A 335 28.39 3.64 2.45
C LYS A 335 28.04 3.21 3.87
N HIS A 336 28.17 4.10 4.85
CA HIS A 336 27.79 3.81 6.24
C HIS A 336 26.27 3.64 6.40
N PHE A 337 25.47 4.46 5.72
CA PHE A 337 24.01 4.34 5.75
C PHE A 337 23.56 2.97 5.26
N LEU A 338 24.06 2.53 4.11
CA LEU A 338 23.77 1.20 3.55
C LEU A 338 24.16 0.06 4.49
N LYS A 339 25.32 0.20 5.16
CA LYS A 339 25.77 -0.73 6.20
C LYS A 339 24.79 -0.77 7.38
N TYR A 340 24.33 0.38 7.88
CA TYR A 340 23.43 0.46 9.04
C TYR A 340 22.02 -0.05 8.75
N ILE A 341 21.51 0.13 7.54
CA ILE A 341 20.25 -0.50 7.11
C ILE A 341 20.44 -1.96 6.66
N GLY A 342 21.64 -2.55 6.80
CA GLY A 342 21.87 -3.97 6.45
C GLY A 342 21.62 -4.30 4.97
N VAL A 343 21.84 -3.35 4.06
CA VAL A 343 21.70 -3.54 2.62
C VAL A 343 23.08 -3.62 1.99
N SER A 344 23.36 -4.67 1.21
CA SER A 344 24.61 -4.79 0.45
C SER A 344 24.72 -3.68 -0.60
N SER A 345 25.96 -3.28 -0.93
CA SER A 345 26.21 -2.25 -1.96
C SER A 345 25.59 -2.63 -3.31
N GLU A 346 25.71 -3.89 -3.73
CA GLU A 346 25.11 -4.41 -4.96
C GLU A 346 23.58 -4.23 -4.96
N ARG A 347 22.91 -4.62 -3.87
CA ARG A 347 21.46 -4.48 -3.72
C ARG A 347 21.04 -3.02 -3.63
N ALA A 348 21.89 -2.16 -3.08
CA ALA A 348 21.63 -0.72 -2.98
C ALA A 348 21.73 -0.04 -4.34
N GLU A 349 22.68 -0.43 -5.18
CA GLU A 349 22.82 0.05 -6.56
C GLU A 349 21.62 -0.40 -7.39
N GLN A 350 21.29 -1.70 -7.38
CA GLN A 350 20.10 -2.27 -8.04
C GLN A 350 18.76 -1.71 -7.56
N LYS A 351 18.72 -1.01 -6.43
CA LYS A 351 17.47 -0.43 -5.90
C LYS A 351 17.52 1.09 -5.86
N LYS A 352 18.58 1.71 -6.40
CA LYS A 352 18.87 3.15 -6.29
C LYS A 352 18.68 3.68 -4.87
N ILE A 353 19.05 2.89 -3.86
CA ILE A 353 18.91 3.31 -2.47
C ILE A 353 19.89 4.45 -2.22
N GLN A 354 19.32 5.58 -1.79
CA GLN A 354 20.05 6.78 -1.43
C GLN A 354 19.77 7.12 0.05
N PRO A 355 20.69 7.81 0.73
CA PRO A 355 20.47 8.29 2.10
C PRO A 355 19.23 9.17 2.28
N TRP A 356 18.73 9.77 1.20
CA TRP A 356 17.56 10.64 1.20
C TRP A 356 16.29 9.98 0.62
N VAL A 357 16.40 8.79 0.01
CA VAL A 357 15.26 8.03 -0.54
C VAL A 357 15.50 6.54 -0.35
N SER A 358 14.64 5.90 0.45
CA SER A 358 14.63 4.45 0.65
C SER A 358 13.30 3.89 0.12
N PRO A 359 13.30 3.05 -0.92
CA PRO A 359 12.08 2.47 -1.44
C PRO A 359 11.69 1.22 -0.62
N LEU A 360 12.30 0.96 0.54
CA LEU A 360 11.99 -0.20 1.38
C LEU A 360 10.68 0.02 2.16
N GLY A 361 9.94 -1.07 2.41
CA GLY A 361 8.84 -1.06 3.37
C GLY A 361 9.33 -1.01 4.81
N HIS A 362 8.41 -0.98 5.77
CA HIS A 362 8.73 -1.00 7.20
C HIS A 362 8.01 -2.13 7.94
N ASP A 363 8.39 -2.33 9.20
CA ASP A 363 7.67 -3.17 10.16
C ASP A 363 6.31 -2.55 10.53
N SER A 364 5.25 -3.32 10.37
CA SER A 364 3.90 -2.92 10.74
C SER A 364 3.63 -2.94 12.25
N LEU A 365 4.41 -3.70 13.03
CA LEU A 365 4.36 -3.68 14.49
C LEU A 365 4.70 -2.28 15.02
N GLU A 366 5.70 -1.63 14.43
CA GLU A 366 6.11 -0.28 14.84
C GLU A 366 5.02 0.75 14.55
N ILE A 367 4.27 0.58 13.46
CA ILE A 367 3.08 1.40 13.19
C ILE A 367 2.03 1.18 14.27
N MET A 368 1.73 -0.08 14.63
CA MET A 368 0.70 -0.36 15.64
C MET A 368 1.06 0.23 17.00
N LYS A 369 2.33 0.11 17.45
CA LYS A 369 2.81 0.74 18.70
C LYS A 369 2.52 2.24 18.71
N VAL A 370 2.86 2.93 17.62
CA VAL A 370 2.64 4.37 17.49
C VAL A 370 1.18 4.72 17.39
N TYR A 371 0.42 4.00 16.57
CA TYR A 371 -0.98 4.27 16.33
C TYR A 371 -1.80 4.14 17.62
N LEU A 372 -1.47 3.12 18.42
CA LEU A 372 -2.14 2.76 19.68
C LEU A 372 -1.55 3.42 20.90
N GLU A 373 -0.51 4.24 20.74
CA GLU A 373 0.13 4.96 21.85
C GLU A 373 0.69 4.00 22.93
N ARG A 374 1.17 2.82 22.51
CA ARG A 374 1.74 1.79 23.40
C ARG A 374 3.24 1.64 23.17
N SER A 375 3.99 1.35 24.23
CA SER A 375 5.41 0.99 24.14
C SER A 375 5.62 -0.39 23.51
N GLU A 376 4.69 -1.30 23.79
CA GLU A 376 4.72 -2.70 23.39
C GLU A 376 3.34 -3.13 22.90
N ILE A 377 3.29 -4.14 22.03
CA ILE A 377 2.05 -4.77 21.58
C ILE A 377 1.93 -6.09 22.33
N THR A 378 0.75 -6.33 22.93
CA THR A 378 0.56 -7.23 24.07
C THR A 378 0.81 -8.70 23.77
N GLU A 379 0.64 -9.18 22.53
CA GLU A 379 1.20 -10.43 22.00
C GLU A 379 0.65 -10.65 20.56
N SER A 380 1.42 -11.29 19.68
CA SER A 380 0.92 -11.75 18.38
C SER A 380 0.92 -13.28 18.34
N HIS A 381 -0.13 -13.88 17.80
CA HIS A 381 -0.13 -15.33 17.56
C HIS A 381 0.74 -15.66 16.36
N VAL A 382 1.81 -16.43 16.56
CA VAL A 382 2.73 -16.83 15.49
C VAL A 382 2.36 -18.22 14.98
N ILE A 383 2.08 -18.32 13.68
CA ILE A 383 1.88 -19.58 12.96
C ILE A 383 3.02 -19.74 11.95
N ILE A 384 3.67 -20.91 11.95
CA ILE A 384 4.63 -21.31 10.90
C ILE A 384 4.01 -22.50 10.17
N PRO A 385 3.27 -22.26 9.07
CA PRO A 385 2.54 -23.32 8.41
C PRO A 385 3.48 -24.19 7.56
N THR A 386 3.27 -25.50 7.58
CA THR A 386 4.03 -26.46 6.76
C THR A 386 3.31 -26.85 5.46
N SER A 387 2.01 -26.56 5.37
CA SER A 387 1.15 -26.77 4.20
C SER A 387 -0.12 -25.92 4.32
N ALA A 388 -0.91 -25.81 3.25
CA ALA A 388 -2.18 -25.08 3.29
C ALA A 388 -3.19 -25.76 4.22
N GLU A 389 -3.24 -27.09 4.25
CA GLU A 389 -4.03 -27.86 5.22
C GLU A 389 -3.61 -27.56 6.66
N ASN A 390 -2.30 -27.54 6.92
CA ASN A 390 -1.77 -27.23 8.24
C ASN A 390 -2.17 -25.80 8.67
N LEU A 391 -2.04 -24.82 7.78
CA LEU A 391 -2.49 -23.45 8.04
C LEU A 391 -3.99 -23.40 8.36
N LEU A 392 -4.84 -24.01 7.52
CA LEU A 392 -6.29 -24.07 7.74
C LEU A 392 -6.63 -24.64 9.12
N PHE A 393 -5.97 -25.75 9.51
CA PHE A 393 -6.20 -26.36 10.82
C PHE A 393 -5.76 -25.46 11.98
N GLN A 394 -4.60 -24.81 11.86
CA GLN A 394 -4.13 -23.87 12.88
C GLN A 394 -5.06 -22.67 13.02
N LEU A 395 -5.52 -22.07 11.91
CA LEU A 395 -6.47 -20.96 11.93
C LEU A 395 -7.80 -21.34 12.58
N ILE A 396 -8.41 -22.47 12.20
CA ILE A 396 -9.67 -22.92 12.81
C ILE A 396 -9.51 -23.18 14.31
N ARG A 397 -8.42 -23.84 14.71
CA ARG A 397 -8.14 -24.10 16.13
C ARG A 397 -7.96 -22.81 16.91
N LEU A 398 -7.20 -21.86 16.37
CA LEU A 398 -6.96 -20.57 16.98
C LEU A 398 -8.27 -19.80 17.20
N LEU A 399 -9.16 -19.77 16.20
CA LEU A 399 -10.50 -19.16 16.34
C LEU A 399 -11.38 -19.91 17.36
N LYS A 400 -11.28 -21.25 17.44
CA LYS A 400 -11.96 -22.04 18.47
C LYS A 400 -11.47 -21.76 19.89
N THR A 401 -10.21 -21.38 20.06
CA THR A 401 -9.62 -21.09 21.38
C THR A 401 -9.76 -19.63 21.81
N LEU A 402 -10.33 -18.76 20.97
CA LEU A 402 -10.57 -17.37 21.36
C LEU A 402 -11.44 -17.29 22.63
N PRO A 403 -11.17 -16.31 23.51
CA PRO A 403 -12.03 -16.01 24.64
C PRO A 403 -13.48 -15.78 24.21
N GLN A 404 -14.43 -16.08 25.10
CA GLN A 404 -15.85 -15.98 24.78
C GLN A 404 -16.27 -14.55 24.39
N HIS A 405 -15.72 -13.52 25.02
CA HIS A 405 -16.02 -12.12 24.67
C HIS A 405 -15.55 -11.75 23.26
N GLU A 406 -14.38 -12.23 22.83
CA GLU A 406 -13.88 -12.04 21.46
C GLU A 406 -14.77 -12.74 20.43
N LYS A 407 -15.19 -13.97 20.72
CA LYS A 407 -16.13 -14.69 19.86
C LYS A 407 -17.45 -13.92 19.71
N LEU A 408 -18.01 -13.43 20.83
CA LEU A 408 -19.23 -12.63 20.81
C LEU A 408 -19.05 -11.32 20.01
N LEU A 409 -17.88 -10.67 20.13
CA LEU A 409 -17.56 -9.48 19.35
C LEU A 409 -17.54 -9.79 17.85
N LEU A 410 -16.85 -10.85 17.44
CA LEU A 410 -16.81 -11.33 16.05
C LEU A 410 -18.22 -11.66 15.54
N GLU A 411 -19.05 -12.32 16.34
CA GLU A 411 -20.43 -12.64 15.97
C GLU A 411 -21.32 -11.42 15.83
N SER A 412 -21.13 -10.40 16.68
CA SER A 412 -21.88 -9.14 16.64
C SER A 412 -21.46 -8.22 15.48
N LYS A 413 -20.25 -8.43 14.92
CA LYS A 413 -19.68 -7.65 13.83
C LYS A 413 -19.11 -8.58 12.74
N PRO A 414 -19.95 -9.17 11.88
CA PRO A 414 -19.52 -10.13 10.86
C PRO A 414 -18.47 -9.58 9.87
N ASP A 415 -18.46 -8.26 9.63
CA ASP A 415 -17.49 -7.60 8.75
C ASP A 415 -16.17 -7.26 9.47
N SER A 416 -16.04 -7.67 10.74
CA SER A 416 -14.83 -7.45 11.53
C SER A 416 -13.66 -8.23 10.95
N LEU A 417 -12.65 -7.48 10.53
CA LEU A 417 -11.38 -8.00 10.05
C LEU A 417 -10.42 -8.19 11.22
N ARG A 418 -9.42 -9.07 11.05
CA ARG A 418 -8.26 -9.18 11.95
C ARG A 418 -6.95 -9.00 11.18
N PRO A 419 -6.05 -8.11 11.61
CA PRO A 419 -4.80 -7.91 10.91
C PRO A 419 -3.93 -9.17 10.93
N VAL A 420 -3.34 -9.50 9.79
CA VAL A 420 -2.38 -10.60 9.62
C VAL A 420 -1.17 -10.09 8.87
N ARG A 421 0.02 -10.49 9.31
CA ARG A 421 1.27 -10.23 8.61
C ARG A 421 2.00 -11.52 8.33
N ILE A 422 2.46 -11.67 7.09
CA ILE A 422 3.51 -12.60 6.72
C ILE A 422 4.83 -11.84 6.77
N VAL A 423 5.67 -12.18 7.74
CA VAL A 423 6.92 -11.47 8.01
C VAL A 423 7.77 -11.36 6.73
N ASN A 424 8.21 -10.12 6.43
CA ASN A 424 8.99 -9.76 5.24
C ASN A 424 8.32 -10.04 3.87
N TYR A 425 6.99 -10.25 3.82
CA TYR A 425 6.30 -10.56 2.57
C TYR A 425 5.04 -9.70 2.32
N HIS A 426 3.96 -9.93 3.07
CA HIS A 426 2.67 -9.28 2.82
C HIS A 426 1.90 -9.07 4.12
N ALA A 427 1.04 -8.06 4.16
CA ALA A 427 0.13 -7.82 5.28
C ALA A 427 -1.30 -7.64 4.77
N PHE A 428 -2.23 -8.34 5.38
CA PHE A 428 -3.62 -8.45 4.93
C PHE A 428 -4.58 -8.64 6.11
N CYS A 429 -5.86 -8.89 5.81
CA CYS A 429 -6.88 -9.02 6.84
C CYS A 429 -7.55 -10.40 6.82
N LEU A 430 -7.53 -11.11 7.94
CA LEU A 430 -8.34 -12.31 8.16
C LEU A 430 -9.82 -11.92 8.24
N MET A 431 -10.68 -12.75 7.67
CA MET A 431 -12.14 -12.61 7.66
C MET A 431 -12.81 -13.70 8.49
N PRO A 432 -12.63 -13.75 9.82
CA PRO A 432 -13.06 -14.87 10.66
C PRO A 432 -14.56 -15.21 10.55
N CYS A 433 -15.39 -14.23 10.23
CA CYS A 433 -16.84 -14.38 10.16
C CYS A 433 -17.38 -14.59 8.73
N HIS A 434 -16.51 -14.74 7.73
CA HIS A 434 -16.96 -14.97 6.36
C HIS A 434 -17.86 -16.22 6.28
N PRO A 435 -19.01 -16.17 5.58
CA PRO A 435 -20.00 -17.26 5.59
C PRO A 435 -19.44 -18.63 5.21
N SER A 436 -18.47 -18.69 4.30
CA SER A 436 -17.90 -19.95 3.81
C SER A 436 -17.16 -20.76 4.88
N TRP A 437 -16.64 -20.14 5.95
CA TRP A 437 -15.82 -20.83 6.95
C TRP A 437 -16.14 -20.48 8.42
N ARG A 438 -17.08 -19.56 8.68
CA ARG A 438 -17.56 -19.21 10.03
C ARG A 438 -17.96 -20.44 10.84
N GLU A 439 -18.66 -21.38 10.20
CA GLU A 439 -19.11 -22.62 10.85
C GLU A 439 -17.95 -23.54 11.25
N ALA A 440 -16.77 -23.41 10.63
CA ALA A 440 -15.62 -24.26 10.93
C ALA A 440 -15.16 -24.13 12.37
N TRP A 441 -15.13 -22.90 12.90
CA TRP A 441 -14.72 -22.61 14.27
C TRP A 441 -15.89 -22.55 15.26
N LYS A 442 -17.13 -22.40 14.80
CA LYS A 442 -18.32 -22.55 15.65
C LYS A 442 -18.72 -24.00 15.89
N SER A 443 -18.39 -24.89 14.96
CA SER A 443 -18.76 -26.30 15.05
C SER A 443 -18.10 -27.01 16.23
N ALA A 444 -18.89 -27.80 16.96
CA ALA A 444 -18.39 -28.73 17.97
C ALA A 444 -17.57 -29.90 17.37
N HIS A 445 -17.65 -30.13 16.06
CA HIS A 445 -16.87 -31.21 15.42
C HIS A 445 -15.37 -30.96 15.54
N PRO A 446 -14.55 -32.02 15.66
CA PRO A 446 -13.10 -31.90 15.51
C PRO A 446 -12.75 -31.25 14.16
N THR A 447 -11.78 -30.32 14.16
CA THR A 447 -11.40 -29.53 12.97
C THR A 447 -11.18 -30.40 11.73
N ARG A 448 -10.46 -31.53 11.86
CA ARG A 448 -10.21 -32.45 10.76
C ARG A 448 -11.48 -33.09 10.21
N GLY A 449 -12.41 -33.48 11.10
CA GLY A 449 -13.68 -34.08 10.70
C GLY A 449 -14.57 -33.09 9.94
N TRP A 450 -14.58 -31.83 10.37
CA TRP A 450 -15.28 -30.75 9.67
C TRP A 450 -14.67 -30.53 8.27
N VAL A 451 -13.35 -30.39 8.16
CA VAL A 451 -12.68 -30.16 6.86
C VAL A 451 -12.87 -31.34 5.90
N GLU A 452 -12.79 -32.58 6.39
CA GLU A 452 -13.03 -33.76 5.55
C GLU A 452 -14.47 -33.77 5.00
N LYS A 453 -15.45 -33.42 5.84
CA LYS A 453 -16.88 -33.42 5.49
C LYS A 453 -17.24 -32.27 4.54
N GLU A 454 -16.83 -31.05 4.86
CA GLU A 454 -17.32 -29.84 4.18
C GLU A 454 -16.46 -29.44 2.97
N LEU A 455 -15.15 -29.75 2.97
CA LEU A 455 -14.24 -29.34 1.90
C LEU A 455 -13.75 -30.51 1.04
N ILE A 456 -13.21 -31.57 1.66
CA ILE A 456 -12.50 -32.64 0.94
C ILE A 456 -13.46 -33.59 0.21
N LYS A 457 -14.38 -34.24 0.92
CA LYS A 457 -15.32 -35.23 0.33
C LYS A 457 -16.14 -34.66 -0.83
N PRO A 458 -16.72 -33.44 -0.74
CA PRO A 458 -17.49 -32.87 -1.84
C PRO A 458 -16.66 -32.56 -3.09
N SER A 459 -15.34 -32.39 -2.93
CA SER A 459 -14.40 -32.04 -4.00
C SER A 459 -13.75 -33.28 -4.62
N LYS A 460 -13.51 -34.35 -3.86
CA LYS A 460 -13.01 -35.65 -4.35
C LYS A 460 -13.88 -36.29 -5.44
N ARG A 461 -15.16 -35.95 -5.51
CA ARG A 461 -16.04 -36.44 -6.60
C ARG A 461 -15.56 -35.99 -7.98
N PHE A 462 -14.82 -34.88 -8.07
CA PHE A 462 -14.30 -34.36 -9.33
C PHE A 462 -13.01 -35.07 -9.78
N SER A 463 -12.19 -35.59 -8.86
CA SER A 463 -10.92 -36.25 -9.22
C SER A 463 -11.12 -37.59 -9.94
N ARG A 464 -12.27 -38.24 -9.69
CA ARG A 464 -12.61 -39.57 -10.24
C ARG A 464 -13.19 -39.53 -11.66
N ASN A 465 -13.62 -38.37 -12.14
CA ASN A 465 -14.20 -38.26 -13.48
C ASN A 465 -13.07 -38.26 -14.52
N ALA A 466 -13.13 -39.19 -15.47
CA ALA A 466 -12.22 -39.20 -16.61
C ALA A 466 -12.45 -37.93 -17.45
N LEU A 467 -11.37 -37.29 -17.89
CA LEU A 467 -11.45 -36.16 -18.80
C LEU A 467 -11.72 -36.68 -20.21
N ASP A 468 -12.75 -36.14 -20.86
CA ASP A 468 -12.96 -36.43 -22.28
C ASP A 468 -11.80 -35.90 -23.13
N ASN A 469 -11.64 -36.47 -24.33
CA ASN A 469 -10.53 -36.15 -25.21
C ASN A 469 -10.57 -34.68 -25.64
N GLU A 470 -11.76 -34.11 -25.84
CA GLU A 470 -11.92 -32.70 -26.23
C GLU A 470 -11.33 -31.76 -25.17
N THR A 471 -11.64 -32.00 -23.91
CA THR A 471 -11.13 -31.24 -22.77
C THR A 471 -9.62 -31.38 -22.65
N GLN A 472 -9.08 -32.60 -22.76
CA GLN A 472 -7.63 -32.81 -22.72
C GLN A 472 -6.93 -32.04 -23.86
N GLN A 473 -7.49 -32.05 -25.08
CA GLN A 473 -6.94 -31.31 -26.21
C GLN A 473 -7.01 -29.79 -26.01
N LYS A 474 -8.11 -29.25 -25.45
CA LYS A 474 -8.21 -27.83 -25.10
C LYS A 474 -7.10 -27.42 -24.13
N VAL A 475 -6.83 -28.24 -23.11
CA VAL A 475 -5.77 -27.97 -22.12
C VAL A 475 -4.39 -28.01 -22.78
N LEU A 476 -4.07 -29.06 -23.53
CA LEU A 476 -2.78 -29.19 -24.24
C LEU A 476 -2.55 -28.00 -25.19
N SER A 477 -3.55 -27.64 -25.99
CA SER A 477 -3.49 -26.50 -26.89
C SER A 477 -3.23 -25.18 -26.14
N SER A 478 -3.90 -24.95 -25.00
CA SER A 478 -3.70 -23.73 -24.21
C SER A 478 -2.30 -23.62 -23.57
N LEU A 479 -1.62 -24.76 -23.38
CA LEU A 479 -0.26 -24.84 -22.85
C LEU A 479 0.82 -24.87 -23.97
N GLY A 480 0.41 -24.82 -25.23
CA GLY A 480 1.30 -24.97 -26.39
C GLY A 480 1.98 -26.34 -26.44
N LEU A 481 1.28 -27.39 -25.97
CA LEU A 481 1.74 -28.78 -26.01
C LEU A 481 1.08 -29.50 -27.19
N PRO A 482 1.80 -30.44 -27.85
CA PRO A 482 1.24 -31.17 -28.98
C PRO A 482 0.04 -32.02 -28.55
N ALA A 483 -0.92 -32.15 -29.47
CA ALA A 483 -2.02 -33.09 -29.32
C ALA A 483 -1.46 -34.52 -29.25
N GLU A 484 -1.63 -35.19 -28.12
CA GLU A 484 -1.29 -36.59 -27.98
C GLU A 484 -2.60 -37.41 -28.00
N ASN A 485 -2.67 -38.44 -28.85
CA ASN A 485 -3.75 -39.43 -28.80
C ASN A 485 -3.52 -40.33 -27.59
N LYS A 486 -3.87 -39.84 -26.40
CA LYS A 486 -3.80 -40.61 -25.15
C LYS A 486 -5.16 -41.20 -24.82
N GLU A 487 -5.13 -42.35 -24.16
CA GLU A 487 -6.30 -42.92 -23.49
C GLU A 487 -6.91 -41.90 -22.52
N ARG A 488 -8.22 -42.01 -22.26
CA ARG A 488 -8.89 -41.17 -21.28
C ARG A 488 -8.30 -41.43 -19.90
N ILE A 489 -7.47 -40.51 -19.42
CA ILE A 489 -6.91 -40.55 -18.07
C ILE A 489 -7.69 -39.63 -17.13
N GLY A 490 -7.68 -39.97 -15.84
CA GLY A 490 -8.32 -39.18 -14.80
C GLY A 490 -7.65 -37.81 -14.61
N TYR A 491 -8.39 -36.87 -14.01
CA TYR A 491 -7.94 -35.49 -13.79
C TYR A 491 -6.56 -35.41 -13.10
N ALA A 492 -6.35 -36.17 -12.02
CA ALA A 492 -5.09 -36.16 -11.27
C ALA A 492 -3.90 -36.70 -12.08
N ALA A 493 -4.09 -37.80 -12.81
CA ALA A 493 -3.05 -38.38 -13.67
C ALA A 493 -2.70 -37.43 -14.83
N PHE A 494 -3.72 -36.79 -15.43
CA PHE A 494 -3.50 -35.81 -16.49
C PHE A 494 -2.71 -34.61 -15.98
N ARG A 495 -3.09 -34.05 -14.82
CA ARG A 495 -2.35 -32.95 -14.18
C ARG A 495 -0.91 -33.35 -13.90
N ALA A 496 -0.65 -34.50 -13.30
CA ALA A 496 0.70 -34.97 -12.99
C ALA A 496 1.60 -35.03 -14.24
N ALA A 497 1.08 -35.56 -15.36
CA ALA A 497 1.81 -35.60 -16.63
C ALA A 497 2.10 -34.20 -17.21
N LEU A 498 1.22 -33.23 -16.99
CA LEU A 498 1.44 -31.84 -17.43
C LEU A 498 2.48 -31.11 -16.56
N LEU A 499 2.54 -31.41 -15.26
CA LEU A 499 3.51 -30.83 -14.33
C LEU A 499 4.96 -31.20 -14.65
N GLU A 500 5.18 -32.30 -15.36
CA GLU A 500 6.51 -32.65 -15.88
C GLU A 500 6.98 -31.67 -16.98
N LYS A 501 6.05 -30.95 -17.62
CA LYS A 501 6.32 -30.10 -18.79
C LYS A 501 6.10 -28.60 -18.53
N ARG A 502 5.31 -28.25 -17.50
CA ARG A 502 4.86 -26.87 -17.23
C ARG A 502 4.72 -26.60 -15.72
N PRO A 503 4.89 -25.34 -15.27
CA PRO A 503 4.64 -24.94 -13.89
C PRO A 503 3.18 -25.21 -13.45
N ALA A 504 2.98 -25.54 -12.18
CA ALA A 504 1.67 -25.88 -11.64
C ALA A 504 0.59 -24.82 -11.87
N GLN A 505 0.94 -23.53 -11.72
CA GLN A 505 -0.01 -22.45 -11.91
C GLN A 505 -0.56 -22.36 -13.33
N GLU A 506 0.28 -22.64 -14.35
CA GLU A 506 -0.14 -22.64 -15.75
C GLU A 506 -1.04 -23.83 -16.03
N VAL A 507 -0.65 -25.01 -15.55
CA VAL A 507 -1.43 -26.26 -15.69
C VAL A 507 -2.80 -26.12 -15.06
N ASP A 508 -2.86 -25.64 -13.82
CA ASP A 508 -4.12 -25.49 -13.09
C ASP A 508 -5.02 -24.41 -13.72
N LYS A 509 -4.45 -23.29 -14.19
CA LYS A 509 -5.19 -22.26 -14.94
C LYS A 509 -5.80 -22.83 -16.23
N ALA A 510 -5.03 -23.62 -16.98
CA ALA A 510 -5.49 -24.27 -18.21
C ALA A 510 -6.62 -25.29 -17.93
N LEU A 511 -6.45 -26.13 -16.91
CA LEU A 511 -7.45 -27.13 -16.51
C LEU A 511 -8.78 -26.47 -16.11
N PHE A 512 -8.76 -25.42 -15.28
CA PHE A 512 -9.99 -24.75 -14.86
C PHE A 512 -10.62 -23.86 -15.95
N ALA A 513 -9.84 -23.41 -16.93
CA ALA A 513 -10.40 -22.78 -18.12
C ALA A 513 -11.17 -23.79 -18.98
N ALA A 514 -10.67 -25.03 -19.09
CA ALA A 514 -11.32 -26.10 -19.86
C ALA A 514 -12.50 -26.76 -19.13
N LEU A 515 -12.62 -26.61 -17.81
CA LEU A 515 -13.63 -27.26 -16.97
C LEU A 515 -14.46 -26.25 -16.15
N PRO A 516 -15.32 -25.44 -16.79
CA PRO A 516 -16.05 -24.37 -16.12
C PRO A 516 -16.98 -24.85 -15.00
N ASP A 517 -17.59 -26.03 -15.11
CA ASP A 517 -18.49 -26.56 -14.07
C ASP A 517 -17.72 -27.05 -12.83
N VAL A 518 -16.54 -27.66 -13.03
CA VAL A 518 -15.65 -28.03 -11.92
C VAL A 518 -15.14 -26.76 -11.24
N ARG A 519 -14.71 -25.77 -12.02
CA ARG A 519 -14.26 -24.47 -11.51
C ARG A 519 -15.34 -23.79 -10.66
N ARG A 520 -16.56 -23.67 -11.18
CA ARG A 520 -17.71 -23.09 -10.46
C ARG A 520 -18.00 -23.83 -9.17
N ALA A 521 -18.05 -25.17 -9.22
CA ALA A 521 -18.37 -25.97 -8.04
C ALA A 521 -17.25 -25.96 -6.97
N LEU A 522 -15.99 -25.74 -7.36
CA LEU A 522 -14.89 -25.52 -6.42
C LEU A 522 -14.94 -24.10 -5.84
N ALA A 523 -15.21 -23.09 -6.65
CA ALA A 523 -15.35 -21.70 -6.20
C ALA A 523 -16.50 -21.54 -5.19
N GLU A 524 -17.66 -22.15 -5.44
CA GLU A 524 -18.80 -22.16 -4.51
C GLU A 524 -18.49 -22.81 -3.15
N ARG A 525 -17.47 -23.66 -3.09
CA ARG A 525 -17.02 -24.36 -1.87
C ARG A 525 -15.73 -23.83 -1.30
N ALA A 526 -15.14 -22.83 -1.94
CA ALA A 526 -13.90 -22.24 -1.51
C ALA A 526 -14.10 -21.62 -0.11
N LEU A 527 -13.17 -21.89 0.81
CA LEU A 527 -13.22 -21.31 2.14
C LEU A 527 -12.47 -19.97 2.11
N HIS A 528 -13.17 -18.88 1.81
CA HIS A 528 -12.59 -17.54 1.87
C HIS A 528 -12.21 -17.22 3.32
N PHE A 529 -10.93 -17.00 3.58
CA PHE A 529 -10.41 -16.80 4.93
C PHE A 529 -9.77 -15.43 5.13
N ALA A 530 -9.36 -14.74 4.07
CA ALA A 530 -8.72 -13.44 4.16
C ALA A 530 -9.02 -12.53 2.96
N ASP A 531 -9.18 -11.24 3.23
CA ASP A 531 -9.15 -10.16 2.25
C ASP A 531 -7.68 -9.87 1.97
N THR A 532 -7.24 -10.01 0.72
CA THR A 532 -5.83 -9.78 0.34
C THR A 532 -5.43 -8.30 0.40
N ASN A 533 -6.42 -7.42 0.59
CA ASN A 533 -6.41 -5.96 0.40
C ASN A 533 -6.20 -5.50 -1.05
N LEU A 534 -6.04 -6.42 -2.00
CA LEU A 534 -5.84 -6.14 -3.42
C LEU A 534 -7.18 -6.20 -4.16
N GLN A 535 -7.18 -5.71 -5.41
CA GLN A 535 -8.33 -5.80 -6.31
C GLN A 535 -7.94 -6.36 -7.68
N SER A 536 -8.89 -6.99 -8.34
CA SER A 536 -8.86 -7.35 -9.75
C SER A 536 -9.97 -6.57 -10.46
N GLY A 537 -9.60 -5.50 -11.15
CA GLY A 537 -10.57 -4.52 -11.66
C GLY A 537 -11.34 -3.87 -10.51
N LEU A 538 -12.67 -4.01 -10.52
CA LEU A 538 -13.55 -3.47 -9.47
C LEU A 538 -13.85 -4.48 -8.35
N LYS A 539 -13.28 -5.69 -8.42
CA LYS A 539 -13.59 -6.79 -7.50
C LYS A 539 -12.47 -6.98 -6.49
N ASP A 540 -12.87 -7.21 -5.25
CA ASP A 540 -11.93 -7.47 -4.18
C ASP A 540 -11.33 -8.86 -4.32
N LEU A 541 -10.05 -9.01 -3.99
CA LEU A 541 -9.39 -10.29 -4.14
C LEU A 541 -9.28 -10.97 -2.77
N HIS A 542 -9.88 -12.14 -2.63
CA HIS A 542 -9.84 -12.93 -1.39
C HIS A 542 -8.84 -14.07 -1.51
N PHE A 543 -8.16 -14.41 -0.41
CA PHE A 543 -7.52 -15.72 -0.26
C PHE A 543 -8.56 -16.74 0.21
N CYS A 544 -8.52 -17.92 -0.40
CA CYS A 544 -9.40 -19.02 -0.07
C CYS A 544 -8.64 -20.34 0.00
N PHE A 545 -9.13 -21.27 0.81
CA PHE A 545 -8.71 -22.67 0.75
C PHE A 545 -9.63 -23.44 -0.19
N ILE A 546 -9.03 -24.23 -1.08
CA ILE A 546 -9.76 -25.18 -1.92
C ILE A 546 -9.14 -26.58 -1.77
N TYR A 547 -9.90 -27.63 -2.05
CA TYR A 547 -9.34 -28.95 -2.28
C TYR A 547 -9.16 -29.14 -3.79
N ASN A 548 -7.92 -29.08 -4.28
CA ASN A 548 -7.63 -29.22 -5.71
C ASN A 548 -7.73 -30.71 -6.09
N PRO A 549 -8.68 -31.11 -6.96
CA PRO A 549 -8.88 -32.51 -7.32
C PRO A 549 -7.71 -33.14 -8.08
N GLY A 550 -6.73 -32.36 -8.52
CA GLY A 550 -5.60 -32.85 -9.30
C GLY A 550 -4.33 -33.06 -8.49
N SER A 551 -4.11 -32.25 -7.47
CA SER A 551 -3.07 -32.52 -6.46
C SER A 551 -3.57 -33.43 -5.35
N GLU A 552 -4.90 -33.56 -5.22
CA GLU A 552 -5.59 -34.21 -4.09
C GLU A 552 -5.21 -33.62 -2.73
N LYS A 553 -4.85 -32.33 -2.72
CA LYS A 553 -4.43 -31.58 -1.54
C LYS A 553 -5.29 -30.33 -1.35
N ILE A 554 -5.31 -29.83 -0.12
CA ILE A 554 -5.78 -28.47 0.15
C ILE A 554 -4.70 -27.50 -0.31
N GLU A 555 -5.10 -26.44 -1.00
CA GLU A 555 -4.21 -25.41 -1.54
C GLU A 555 -4.76 -24.00 -1.22
N ILE A 556 -3.89 -22.99 -1.27
CA ILE A 556 -4.30 -21.57 -1.16
C ILE A 556 -4.43 -20.94 -2.54
N TRP A 557 -5.59 -20.35 -2.78
CA TRP A 557 -5.96 -19.73 -4.05
C TRP A 557 -6.49 -18.32 -3.82
N GLN A 558 -6.43 -17.50 -4.87
CA GLN A 558 -7.07 -16.20 -4.94
C GLN A 558 -8.37 -16.29 -5.72
N ILE A 559 -9.38 -15.53 -5.31
CA ILE A 559 -10.67 -15.46 -5.98
C ILE A 559 -11.20 -14.02 -5.94
N PRO A 560 -11.45 -13.38 -7.09
CA PRO A 560 -12.14 -12.11 -7.13
C PRO A 560 -13.57 -12.26 -6.62
N ASP A 561 -14.02 -11.34 -5.78
CA ASP A 561 -15.30 -11.43 -5.10
C ASP A 561 -16.49 -11.51 -6.08
N GLY A 562 -17.43 -12.40 -5.77
CA GLY A 562 -18.56 -12.72 -6.64
C GLY A 562 -18.16 -13.22 -8.04
N THR A 563 -17.04 -13.95 -8.17
CA THR A 563 -16.67 -14.70 -9.39
C THR A 563 -16.41 -16.17 -9.09
N ASP A 564 -16.30 -16.97 -10.14
CA ASP A 564 -15.75 -18.32 -10.10
C ASP A 564 -14.28 -18.37 -10.57
N GLN A 565 -13.61 -17.22 -10.67
CA GLN A 565 -12.25 -17.15 -11.20
C GLN A 565 -11.23 -17.53 -10.13
N LEU A 566 -10.88 -18.81 -10.10
CA LEU A 566 -9.85 -19.35 -9.24
C LEU A 566 -8.45 -19.04 -9.81
N ILE A 567 -7.62 -18.34 -9.04
CA ILE A 567 -6.25 -17.95 -9.40
C ILE A 567 -5.27 -18.66 -8.45
N PRO A 568 -4.46 -19.63 -8.94
CA PRO A 568 -3.53 -20.35 -8.08
C PRO A 568 -2.45 -19.41 -7.52
N VAL A 569 -2.19 -19.48 -6.21
CA VAL A 569 -1.11 -18.73 -5.56
C VAL A 569 0.11 -19.64 -5.40
N ARG A 570 1.31 -19.06 -5.50
CA ARG A 570 2.56 -19.77 -5.21
C ARG A 570 2.67 -20.00 -3.70
N GLU A 571 2.49 -21.25 -3.26
CA GLU A 571 2.54 -21.59 -1.83
C GLU A 571 3.89 -21.28 -1.19
N GLU A 572 4.99 -21.32 -1.95
CA GLU A 572 6.32 -20.93 -1.45
C GLU A 572 6.37 -19.49 -0.93
N LEU A 573 5.48 -18.62 -1.42
CA LEU A 573 5.40 -17.23 -1.00
C LEU A 573 4.62 -17.06 0.30
N LEU A 574 3.67 -17.95 0.58
CA LEU A 574 2.76 -17.85 1.72
C LEU A 574 3.06 -18.83 2.85
N ILE A 575 3.62 -20.00 2.57
CA ILE A 575 3.64 -21.13 3.52
C ILE A 575 5.06 -21.49 3.91
N ASN A 576 5.90 -21.91 2.95
CA ASN A 576 7.19 -22.59 3.18
C ASN A 576 8.14 -21.84 4.13
N GLY A 577 8.04 -22.13 5.44
CA GLY A 577 8.84 -21.49 6.49
C GLY A 577 8.48 -20.02 6.74
N ARG A 578 7.32 -19.57 6.29
CA ARG A 578 6.86 -18.19 6.50
C ARG A 578 6.26 -18.03 7.88
N HIS A 579 6.61 -16.95 8.55
CA HIS A 579 6.05 -16.61 9.86
C HIS A 579 4.80 -15.76 9.65
N TRP A 580 3.65 -16.26 10.10
CA TRP A 580 2.40 -15.54 10.13
C TRP A 580 2.17 -15.01 11.53
N GLU A 581 2.03 -13.69 11.66
CA GLU A 581 1.66 -13.02 12.90
C GLU A 581 0.20 -12.57 12.80
N LEU A 582 -0.62 -13.01 13.75
CA LEU A 582 -2.04 -12.70 13.81
C LEU A 582 -2.37 -11.87 15.05
N PHE A 583 -3.09 -10.77 14.84
CA PHE A 583 -3.54 -9.84 15.89
C PHE A 583 -5.04 -10.03 16.09
N LEU A 584 -5.41 -10.97 16.96
CA LEU A 584 -6.79 -11.48 17.02
C LEU A 584 -7.68 -10.84 18.08
N TYR A 585 -7.10 -10.23 19.11
CA TYR A 585 -7.87 -9.65 20.20
C TYR A 585 -8.16 -8.18 19.90
N ALA A 586 -9.37 -7.74 20.23
CA ALA A 586 -9.72 -6.33 20.12
C ALA A 586 -8.88 -5.48 21.06
N ASP A 587 -8.64 -5.97 22.27
CA ASP A 587 -7.81 -5.31 23.29
C ASP A 587 -6.33 -5.18 22.86
N ASP A 588 -5.85 -6.05 21.98
CA ASP A 588 -4.49 -5.93 21.41
C ASP A 588 -4.39 -4.79 20.39
N ILE A 589 -5.53 -4.44 19.80
CA ILE A 589 -5.62 -3.32 18.87
C ILE A 589 -6.15 -2.08 19.59
N PHE A 590 -6.82 -2.14 20.75
CA PHE A 590 -7.42 -0.95 21.40
C PHE A 590 -7.41 -0.95 22.91
#